data_AF-A0A4R4UV65-F1
#
_entry.id   AF-A0A4R4UV65-F1
#
_cell.length_a   1.000
_cell.length_b   1.000
_cell.length_c   1.000
_cell.angle_alpha   90.00
_cell.angle_beta   90.00
_cell.angle_gamma   90.00
#
_symmetry.space_group_name_H-M   'P 1'
#
loop_
_entity.id
_entity.type
_entity.pdbx_description
1 polymer ?
#
loop_
_entity_poly.entity_id
_entity_poly.type
_entity_poly.pdbx_seq_one_letter_code
_entity_poly.pdbx_strand_id
1 'polypeptide(L)'
;MKPRTWLTVVAVAVLATGVMAWRQSWRVWPPVPPVDRHLAGTALPVIDRFLESGRAVVWPSSLPERLRPRWFCAEDPIETERRGSQVRVSVEAVCNDYAREGDGLLTHAGTRTPLLVTLDHGGGAPVVRDVARPVDGAGFRPSLERVFSARGVAEFDRRERLGEGLDPPDDEAARAFGLPPGTEARYYSG
;
A
#
# COMPACT_ATOMS: atom_id res chain seq x y z
N MET A 1 35.85 48.05 4.29
CA MET A 1 34.46 47.65 3.99
C MET A 1 33.57 48.04 5.17
N LYS A 2 32.37 48.62 4.93
CA LYS A 2 31.49 49.08 6.02
C LYS A 2 30.96 47.87 6.81
N PRO A 3 30.88 47.93 8.16
CA PRO A 3 30.44 46.80 8.99
C PRO A 3 29.02 46.31 8.62
N ARG A 4 28.16 47.23 8.16
CA ARG A 4 26.82 46.92 7.63
C ARG A 4 26.83 46.01 6.39
N THR A 5 27.78 46.19 5.47
CA THR A 5 27.91 45.36 4.26
C THR A 5 28.42 43.95 4.54
N TRP A 6 29.16 43.75 5.64
CA TRP A 6 29.64 42.44 6.03
C TRP A 6 28.54 41.60 6.69
N LEU A 7 27.72 42.23 7.54
CA LEU A 7 26.55 41.59 8.16
C LEU A 7 25.51 41.11 7.14
N THR A 8 25.23 41.87 6.08
CA THR A 8 24.32 41.42 5.02
C THR A 8 24.85 40.23 4.24
N VAL A 9 26.15 40.20 3.91
CA VAL A 9 26.74 39.07 3.19
C VAL A 9 26.70 37.79 4.02
N VAL A 10 27.01 37.89 5.32
CA VAL A 10 26.91 36.73 6.24
C VAL A 10 25.46 36.26 6.36
N ALA A 11 24.49 37.15 6.51
CA ALA A 11 23.08 36.79 6.59
C ALA A 11 22.58 36.08 5.31
N VAL A 12 22.96 36.58 4.13
CA VAL A 12 22.60 35.95 2.85
C VAL A 12 23.25 34.58 2.71
N ALA A 13 24.52 34.42 3.09
CA ALA A 13 25.22 33.15 3.02
C ALA A 13 24.58 32.10 3.96
N VAL A 14 24.22 32.48 5.19
CA VAL A 14 23.54 31.60 6.15
C VAL A 14 22.14 31.20 5.67
N LEU A 15 21.39 32.12 5.07
CA LEU A 15 20.08 31.79 4.48
C LEU A 15 20.22 30.83 3.30
N ALA A 16 21.21 31.03 2.42
CA ALA A 16 21.45 30.16 1.28
C ALA A 16 21.85 28.75 1.70
N THR A 17 22.75 28.61 2.68
CA THR A 17 23.14 27.29 3.21
C THR A 17 21.99 26.62 3.95
N GLY A 18 21.20 27.37 4.73
CA GLY A 18 19.98 26.86 5.38
C GLY A 18 18.96 26.32 4.38
N VAL A 19 18.67 27.06 3.31
CA VAL A 19 17.75 26.63 2.24
C VAL A 19 18.28 25.40 1.49
N MET A 20 19.58 25.35 1.22
CA MET A 20 20.20 24.16 0.60
C MET A 20 20.12 22.94 1.51
N ALA A 21 20.50 23.08 2.79
CA ALA A 21 20.42 21.99 3.76
C ALA A 21 18.98 21.49 3.92
N TRP A 22 18.01 22.40 3.97
CA TRP A 22 16.59 22.08 4.00
C TRP A 22 16.11 21.35 2.74
N ARG A 23 16.50 21.81 1.55
CA ARG A 23 16.17 21.10 0.28
C ARG A 23 16.85 19.75 0.18
N GLN A 24 18.06 19.62 0.73
CA GLN A 24 18.81 18.38 0.72
C GLN A 24 18.27 17.40 1.75
N SER A 25 17.75 17.89 2.89
CA SER A 25 17.06 17.02 3.85
C SER A 25 15.84 16.37 3.23
N TRP A 26 15.09 17.05 2.35
CA TRP A 26 13.97 16.45 1.61
C TRP A 26 14.37 15.33 0.65
N ARG A 27 15.63 15.23 0.24
CA ARG A 27 16.12 14.09 -0.54
C ARG A 27 16.39 12.86 0.33
N VAL A 28 16.72 13.08 1.60
CA VAL A 28 17.06 12.02 2.56
C VAL A 28 15.82 11.61 3.38
N TRP A 29 14.92 12.57 3.65
CA TRP A 29 13.68 12.45 4.41
C TRP A 29 12.56 13.12 3.61
N PRO A 30 12.13 12.52 2.49
CA PRO A 30 11.02 13.06 1.74
C PRO A 30 9.77 13.14 2.61
N PRO A 31 8.96 14.21 2.47
CA PRO A 31 7.71 14.30 3.20
C PRO A 31 6.79 13.15 2.80
N VAL A 32 6.01 12.67 3.77
CA VAL A 32 4.99 11.63 3.57
C VAL A 32 4.13 12.01 2.36
N PRO A 33 3.95 11.09 1.39
CA PRO A 33 3.11 11.36 0.23
C PRO A 33 1.67 11.69 0.66
N PRO A 34 0.98 12.58 -0.08
CA PRO A 34 -0.41 12.90 0.23
C PRO A 34 -1.32 11.69 -0.05
N VAL A 35 -2.11 11.31 0.96
CA VAL A 35 -3.25 10.41 0.83
C VAL A 35 -4.52 11.23 1.00
N ASP A 36 -5.26 11.42 -0.08
CA ASP A 36 -6.60 12.00 -0.03
C ASP A 36 -7.55 10.97 0.60
N ARG A 37 -7.95 11.20 1.84
CA ARG A 37 -8.80 10.29 2.62
C ARG A 37 -10.16 10.04 1.98
N HIS A 38 -10.74 11.04 1.32
CA HIS A 38 -12.02 10.87 0.65
C HIS A 38 -11.86 9.99 -0.59
N LEU A 39 -10.80 10.23 -1.36
CA LEU A 39 -10.47 9.41 -2.52
C LEU A 39 -10.19 7.96 -2.12
N ALA A 40 -9.34 7.76 -1.11
CA ALA A 40 -8.99 6.45 -0.59
C ALA A 40 -10.24 5.73 -0.05
N GLY A 41 -11.07 6.39 0.75
CA GLY A 41 -12.31 5.80 1.28
C GLY A 41 -13.31 5.38 0.20
N THR A 42 -13.30 6.04 -0.96
CA THR A 42 -14.16 5.65 -2.10
C THR A 42 -13.52 4.54 -2.94
N ALA A 43 -12.19 4.50 -3.04
CA ALA A 43 -11.46 3.56 -3.86
C ALA A 43 -11.28 2.19 -3.19
N LEU A 44 -10.93 2.16 -1.90
CA LEU A 44 -10.56 0.93 -1.18
C LEU A 44 -11.61 -0.18 -1.29
N PRO A 45 -12.93 0.04 -1.08
CA PRO A 45 -13.92 -1.04 -1.21
C PRO A 45 -14.10 -1.59 -2.63
N VAL A 46 -13.62 -0.87 -3.66
CA VAL A 46 -13.61 -1.35 -5.04
C VAL A 46 -12.31 -2.10 -5.34
N ILE A 47 -11.20 -1.65 -4.77
CA ILE A 47 -9.89 -2.30 -4.85
C ILE A 47 -9.97 -3.67 -4.17
N ASP A 48 -10.41 -3.71 -2.92
CA ASP A 48 -10.56 -4.91 -2.10
C ASP A 48 -11.31 -6.03 -2.84
N ARG A 49 -12.58 -5.78 -3.20
CA ARG A 49 -13.39 -6.72 -3.99
C ARG A 49 -12.75 -7.14 -5.31
N PHE A 50 -11.98 -6.26 -5.94
CA PHE A 50 -11.26 -6.62 -7.18
C PHE A 50 -10.12 -7.60 -6.89
N LEU A 51 -9.33 -7.35 -5.84
CA LEU A 51 -8.20 -8.20 -5.44
C LEU A 51 -8.66 -9.57 -4.96
N GLU A 52 -9.70 -9.65 -4.13
CA GLU A 52 -10.30 -10.91 -3.65
C GLU A 52 -10.82 -11.80 -4.80
N SER A 53 -11.20 -11.19 -5.93
CA SER A 53 -11.83 -11.89 -7.06
C SER A 53 -10.89 -12.67 -7.98
N GLY A 54 -9.59 -12.76 -7.70
CA GLY A 54 -8.68 -13.59 -8.54
C GLY A 54 -7.91 -12.86 -9.62
N ARG A 55 -8.03 -11.53 -9.75
CA ARG A 55 -7.65 -10.85 -11.00
C ARG A 55 -6.23 -10.30 -11.06
N ALA A 56 -5.51 -10.21 -9.94
CA ALA A 56 -4.19 -9.55 -9.91
C ALA A 56 -3.15 -10.21 -8.98
N VAL A 57 -3.55 -10.59 -7.76
CA VAL A 57 -2.59 -11.03 -6.72
C VAL A 57 -2.92 -12.36 -6.06
N VAL A 58 -4.14 -12.86 -6.24
CA VAL A 58 -4.58 -14.12 -5.65
C VAL A 58 -4.61 -15.24 -6.70
N TRP A 59 -4.34 -16.46 -6.26
CA TRP A 59 -4.18 -17.66 -7.10
C TRP A 59 -5.25 -18.70 -6.75
N PRO A 60 -5.38 -19.82 -7.48
CA PRO A 60 -6.16 -20.94 -6.97
C PRO A 60 -5.72 -21.28 -5.53
N SER A 61 -6.71 -21.37 -4.63
CA SER A 61 -6.43 -21.65 -3.22
C SER A 61 -5.65 -22.95 -3.08
N SER A 62 -4.72 -22.96 -2.13
CA SER A 62 -3.90 -24.12 -1.80
C SER A 62 -4.56 -25.03 -0.77
N LEU A 63 -5.59 -24.53 -0.08
CA LEU A 63 -6.44 -25.31 0.82
C LEU A 63 -7.36 -26.29 0.06
N PRO A 64 -7.70 -27.45 0.64
CA PRO A 64 -8.63 -28.42 0.05
C PRO A 64 -10.00 -27.81 -0.30
N GLU A 65 -10.52 -28.11 -1.50
CA GLU A 65 -11.82 -27.59 -1.98
C GLU A 65 -13.00 -27.90 -1.05
N ARG A 66 -12.94 -29.04 -0.34
CA ARG A 66 -13.96 -29.43 0.66
C ARG A 66 -14.14 -28.40 1.78
N LEU A 67 -13.10 -27.59 2.05
CA LEU A 67 -13.13 -26.53 3.06
C LEU A 67 -13.71 -25.21 2.51
N ARG A 68 -14.03 -25.16 1.21
CA ARG A 68 -14.57 -23.98 0.50
C ARG A 68 -13.75 -22.72 0.76
N PRO A 69 -12.46 -22.74 0.44
CA PRO A 69 -11.58 -21.62 0.73
C PRO A 69 -11.96 -20.36 -0.03
N ARG A 70 -11.68 -19.21 0.57
CA ARG A 70 -11.93 -17.87 0.03
C ARG A 70 -10.72 -16.99 0.30
N TRP A 71 -10.40 -16.13 -0.65
CA TRP A 71 -9.40 -15.09 -0.45
C TRP A 71 -10.01 -13.89 0.24
N PHE A 72 -9.22 -13.29 1.13
CA PHE A 72 -9.51 -12.01 1.76
C PHE A 72 -8.27 -11.13 1.64
N CYS A 73 -8.47 -9.84 1.48
CA CYS A 73 -7.40 -8.86 1.35
C CYS A 73 -7.54 -7.74 2.39
N ALA A 74 -6.42 -7.17 2.79
CA ALA A 74 -6.35 -5.89 3.46
C ALA A 74 -5.47 -4.98 2.61
N GLU A 75 -5.84 -3.71 2.48
CA GLU A 75 -5.03 -2.70 1.79
C GLU A 75 -4.84 -1.45 2.64
N ASP A 76 -3.61 -0.93 2.65
CA ASP A 76 -3.29 0.36 3.25
C ASP A 76 -2.73 1.32 2.18
N PRO A 77 -3.39 2.47 1.93
CA PRO A 77 -2.93 3.44 0.96
C PRO A 77 -1.60 4.08 1.37
N ILE A 78 -0.66 4.05 0.44
CA ILE A 78 0.64 4.72 0.52
C ILE A 78 0.54 6.11 -0.10
N GLU A 79 -0.03 6.21 -1.30
CA GLU A 79 -0.20 7.50 -1.99
C GLU A 79 -1.43 7.48 -2.90
N THR A 80 -2.00 8.68 -3.10
CA THR A 80 -3.10 8.89 -4.05
C THR A 80 -2.76 9.98 -5.04
N GLU A 81 -3.09 9.76 -6.31
CA GLU A 81 -2.88 10.73 -7.37
C GLU A 81 -4.12 10.80 -8.28
N ARG A 82 -4.65 12.00 -8.51
CA ARG A 82 -5.72 12.23 -9.48
C ARG A 82 -5.14 12.74 -10.80
N ARG A 83 -5.48 12.10 -11.90
CA ARG A 83 -5.09 12.48 -13.27
C ARG A 83 -6.32 12.60 -14.17
N GLY A 84 -6.90 13.80 -14.24
CA GLY A 84 -8.17 13.99 -14.96
C GLY A 84 -9.28 13.15 -14.34
N SER A 85 -9.88 12.25 -15.13
CA SER A 85 -10.89 11.29 -14.65
C SER A 85 -10.30 10.04 -14.00
N GLN A 86 -8.98 9.84 -14.05
CA GLN A 86 -8.33 8.68 -13.46
C GLN A 86 -7.86 8.96 -12.05
N VAL A 87 -7.89 7.91 -11.24
CA VAL A 87 -7.41 7.88 -9.87
C VAL A 87 -6.38 6.77 -9.77
N ARG A 88 -5.19 7.09 -9.29
CA ARG A 88 -4.13 6.14 -9.00
C ARG A 88 -3.98 6.06 -7.50
N VAL A 89 -4.04 4.84 -6.98
CA VAL A 89 -3.84 4.55 -5.56
C VAL A 89 -2.72 3.54 -5.47
N SER A 90 -1.59 3.96 -4.92
CA SER A 90 -0.53 3.04 -4.53
C SER A 90 -0.88 2.52 -3.15
N VAL A 91 -0.97 1.20 -2.99
CA VAL A 91 -1.32 0.52 -1.74
C VAL A 91 -0.24 -0.48 -1.39
N GLU A 92 -0.12 -0.77 -0.10
CA GLU A 92 0.38 -2.06 0.35
C GLU A 92 -0.81 -3.00 0.54
N ALA A 93 -0.76 -4.20 -0.03
CA ALA A 93 -1.83 -5.19 0.10
C ALA A 93 -1.31 -6.47 0.77
N VAL A 94 -2.11 -7.04 1.66
CA VAL A 94 -1.92 -8.36 2.26
C VAL A 94 -3.15 -9.20 1.95
N CYS A 95 -2.99 -10.28 1.18
CA CYS A 95 -4.07 -11.18 0.84
C CYS A 95 -3.71 -12.62 1.21
N ASN A 96 -4.61 -13.33 1.87
CA ASN A 96 -4.42 -14.73 2.23
C ASN A 96 -5.63 -15.59 1.80
N ASP A 97 -5.39 -16.88 1.54
CA ASP A 97 -6.46 -17.86 1.44
C ASP A 97 -6.91 -18.27 2.85
N TYR A 98 -8.22 -18.38 3.03
CA TYR A 98 -8.81 -18.77 4.30
C TYR A 98 -9.88 -19.81 4.12
N ALA A 99 -10.00 -20.69 5.10
CA ALA A 99 -11.14 -21.58 5.23
C ALA A 99 -11.51 -21.79 6.69
N ARG A 100 -12.70 -22.33 6.92
CA ARG A 100 -13.17 -22.71 8.26
C ARG A 100 -13.01 -24.21 8.47
N GLU A 101 -12.53 -24.59 9.64
CA GLU A 101 -12.58 -25.95 10.14
C GLU A 101 -13.03 -25.97 11.60
N GLY A 102 -14.23 -26.51 11.86
CA GLY A 102 -14.87 -26.44 13.17
C GLY A 102 -15.09 -24.99 13.60
N ASP A 103 -14.54 -24.59 14.74
CA ASP A 103 -14.57 -23.22 15.25
C ASP A 103 -13.26 -22.46 14.98
N GLY A 104 -12.40 -23.00 14.10
CA GLY A 104 -11.12 -22.42 13.73
C GLY A 104 -11.13 -21.79 12.35
N LEU A 105 -10.27 -20.78 12.20
CA LEU A 105 -9.87 -20.20 10.92
C LEU A 105 -8.55 -20.84 10.49
N LEU A 106 -8.46 -21.25 9.22
CA LEU A 106 -7.26 -21.83 8.61
C LEU A 106 -6.77 -20.92 7.49
N THR A 107 -5.45 -20.86 7.29
CA THR A 107 -4.79 -20.23 6.14
C THR A 107 -3.60 -21.06 5.69
N HIS A 108 -3.16 -20.94 4.43
CA HIS A 108 -1.97 -21.63 3.94
C HIS A 108 -1.13 -20.79 2.99
N ALA A 109 -1.77 -20.12 2.03
CA ALA A 109 -1.12 -19.25 1.07
C ALA A 109 -1.45 -17.79 1.36
N GLY A 110 -0.44 -16.95 1.15
CA GLY A 110 -0.54 -15.51 1.36
C GLY A 110 0.40 -14.73 0.46
N THR A 111 0.09 -13.46 0.26
CA THR A 111 0.97 -12.52 -0.40
C THR A 111 0.88 -11.17 0.27
N ARG A 112 2.03 -10.53 0.47
CA ARG A 112 2.15 -9.14 0.86
C ARG A 112 2.94 -8.42 -0.21
N THR A 113 2.34 -7.44 -0.87
CA THR A 113 2.98 -6.79 -2.02
C THR A 113 2.48 -5.36 -2.21
N PRO A 114 3.35 -4.41 -2.57
CA PRO A 114 2.92 -3.09 -3.02
C PRO A 114 2.25 -3.20 -4.39
N LEU A 115 1.15 -2.46 -4.58
CA LEU A 115 0.39 -2.40 -5.83
C LEU A 115 0.10 -0.97 -6.21
N LEU A 116 0.10 -0.69 -7.50
CA LEU A 116 -0.51 0.52 -8.04
C LEU A 116 -1.84 0.12 -8.68
N VAL A 117 -2.94 0.64 -8.13
CA VAL A 117 -4.27 0.44 -8.68
C VAL A 117 -4.74 1.70 -9.40
N THR A 118 -5.10 1.54 -10.67
CA THR A 118 -5.66 2.63 -11.47
C THR A 118 -7.16 2.43 -11.60
N LEU A 119 -7.93 3.42 -11.14
CA LEU A 119 -9.38 3.47 -11.22
C LEU A 119 -9.83 4.55 -12.20
N ASP A 120 -10.95 4.30 -12.86
CA ASP A 120 -11.69 5.31 -13.59
C ASP A 120 -12.77 5.90 -12.68
N HIS A 121 -12.83 7.23 -12.63
CA HIS A 121 -13.72 8.03 -11.82
C HIS A 121 -14.48 9.05 -12.69
N GLY A 122 -14.87 8.64 -13.89
CA GLY A 122 -15.62 9.43 -14.89
C GLY A 122 -17.06 9.80 -14.54
N GLY A 123 -17.35 10.18 -13.28
CA GLY A 123 -18.65 10.70 -12.84
C GLY A 123 -19.63 9.67 -12.26
N GLY A 124 -19.26 8.39 -12.21
CA GLY A 124 -20.02 7.31 -11.58
C GLY A 124 -19.24 6.60 -10.46
N ALA A 125 -19.68 5.41 -10.07
CA ALA A 125 -18.95 4.58 -9.12
C ALA A 125 -17.55 4.24 -9.68
N PRO A 126 -16.47 4.28 -8.85
CA PRO A 126 -15.14 3.96 -9.33
C PRO A 126 -15.07 2.52 -9.87
N VAL A 127 -14.29 2.32 -10.93
CA VAL A 127 -14.04 1.00 -11.51
C VAL A 127 -12.54 0.80 -11.66
N VAL A 128 -12.02 -0.33 -11.15
CA VAL A 128 -10.61 -0.71 -11.36
C VAL A 128 -10.39 -1.00 -12.85
N ARG A 129 -9.39 -0.32 -13.42
CA ARG A 129 -8.98 -0.47 -14.84
C ARG A 129 -7.72 -1.29 -14.97
N ASP A 130 -6.78 -1.09 -14.07
CA ASP A 130 -5.46 -1.73 -14.12
C ASP A 130 -4.89 -1.89 -12.71
N VAL A 131 -4.12 -2.96 -12.53
CA VAL A 131 -3.34 -3.23 -11.31
C VAL A 131 -1.92 -3.57 -11.73
N ALA A 132 -0.99 -2.68 -11.44
CA ALA A 132 0.42 -2.89 -11.71
C ALA A 132 1.14 -3.37 -10.44
N ARG A 133 1.74 -4.56 -10.54
CA ARG A 133 2.57 -5.16 -9.48
C ARG A 133 4.05 -5.01 -9.83
N PRO A 134 4.90 -4.56 -8.89
CA PRO A 134 6.35 -4.68 -9.01
C PRO A 134 6.76 -6.14 -9.27
N VAL A 135 7.83 -6.35 -10.02
CA VAL A 135 8.35 -7.71 -10.25
C VAL A 135 9.09 -8.18 -9.00
N ASP A 136 9.16 -9.50 -8.78
CA ASP A 136 9.87 -10.03 -7.63
C ASP A 136 11.41 -10.02 -7.82
N GLY A 137 12.14 -10.24 -6.73
CA GLY A 137 13.59 -10.44 -6.74
C GLY A 137 14.39 -9.19 -7.13
N ALA A 138 15.48 -9.38 -7.88
CA ALA A 138 16.41 -8.30 -8.22
C ALA A 138 15.77 -7.15 -9.03
N GLY A 139 14.65 -7.41 -9.71
CA GLY A 139 13.91 -6.41 -10.47
C GLY A 139 12.93 -5.57 -9.62
N PHE A 140 12.71 -5.93 -8.36
CA PHE A 140 11.71 -5.31 -7.49
C PHE A 140 11.89 -3.81 -7.39
N ARG A 141 13.06 -3.35 -6.92
CA ARG A 141 13.31 -1.92 -6.71
C ARG A 141 13.11 -1.08 -7.99
N PRO A 142 13.75 -1.42 -9.14
CA PRO A 142 13.52 -0.67 -10.38
C PRO A 142 12.06 -0.69 -10.85
N SER A 143 11.31 -1.75 -10.57
CA SER A 143 9.90 -1.83 -10.96
C SER A 143 8.98 -1.02 -10.05
N LEU A 144 9.24 -1.02 -8.74
CA LEU A 144 8.54 -0.18 -7.77
C LEU A 144 8.70 1.30 -8.11
N GLU A 145 9.92 1.73 -8.43
CA GLU A 145 10.24 3.10 -8.85
C GLU A 145 9.56 3.53 -10.17
N ARG A 146 9.10 2.58 -11.00
CA ARG A 146 8.30 2.88 -12.20
C ARG A 146 6.82 3.06 -11.90
N VAL A 147 6.30 2.39 -10.88
CA VAL A 147 4.87 2.43 -10.55
C VAL A 147 4.53 3.50 -9.52
N PHE A 148 5.39 3.68 -8.52
CA PHE A 148 5.19 4.63 -7.42
C PHE A 148 5.94 5.93 -7.67
N SER A 149 5.46 7.03 -7.08
CA SER A 149 6.26 8.24 -7.02
C SER A 149 7.47 8.06 -6.10
N ALA A 150 8.50 8.91 -6.25
CA ALA A 150 9.65 8.88 -5.36
C ALA A 150 9.27 9.05 -3.86
N ARG A 151 8.16 9.76 -3.58
CA ARG A 151 7.63 9.89 -2.20
C ARG A 151 6.94 8.62 -1.74
N GLY A 152 6.17 7.98 -2.62
CA GLY A 152 5.55 6.67 -2.35
C GLY A 152 6.58 5.59 -2.07
N VAL A 153 7.66 5.53 -2.87
CA VAL A 153 8.79 4.61 -2.63
C VAL A 153 9.44 4.85 -1.27
N ALA A 154 9.70 6.11 -0.93
CA ALA A 154 10.34 6.43 0.34
C ALA A 154 9.44 6.16 1.55
N GLU A 155 8.13 6.32 1.40
CA GLU A 155 7.14 5.96 2.41
C GLU A 155 7.07 4.44 2.61
N PHE A 156 7.01 3.68 1.52
CA PHE A 156 7.10 2.21 1.57
C PHE A 156 8.36 1.77 2.31
N ASP A 157 9.53 2.32 1.95
CA ASP A 157 10.78 2.01 2.63
C ASP A 157 10.81 2.42 4.10
N ARG A 158 10.11 3.50 4.46
CA ARG A 158 9.98 3.94 5.85
C ARG A 158 9.18 2.92 6.67
N ARG A 159 8.02 2.50 6.17
CA ARG A 159 7.16 1.51 6.83
C ARG A 159 7.88 0.19 7.02
N GLU A 160 8.54 -0.30 5.98
CA GLU A 160 9.36 -1.52 6.03
C GLU A 160 10.47 -1.44 7.09
N ARG A 161 11.18 -0.31 7.20
CA ARG A 161 12.19 -0.11 8.24
C ARG A 161 11.62 -0.07 9.66
N LEU A 162 10.41 0.46 9.81
CA LEU A 162 9.74 0.56 11.11
C LEU A 162 9.03 -0.73 11.51
N GLY A 163 8.90 -1.70 10.59
CA GLY A 163 8.06 -2.87 10.80
C GLY A 163 6.57 -2.52 10.86
N GLU A 164 6.17 -1.37 10.30
CA GLU A 164 4.78 -0.94 10.17
C GLU A 164 4.15 -1.70 8.99
N GLY A 165 3.93 -2.99 9.19
CA GLY A 165 3.22 -3.83 8.24
C GLY A 165 1.72 -3.79 8.44
N LEU A 166 1.01 -4.12 7.36
CA LEU A 166 -0.42 -4.34 7.41
C LEU A 166 -0.72 -5.71 8.03
N ASP A 167 -1.64 -5.74 8.99
CA ASP A 167 -2.10 -6.99 9.58
C ASP A 167 -2.86 -7.84 8.55
N PRO A 168 -2.74 -9.17 8.61
CA PRO A 168 -3.57 -10.07 7.82
C PRO A 168 -5.08 -9.81 8.03
N PRO A 169 -5.93 -10.04 7.01
CA PRO A 169 -7.38 -9.84 7.10
C PRO A 169 -8.09 -10.96 7.89
N ASP A 170 -7.49 -11.45 8.98
CA ASP A 170 -8.02 -12.54 9.81
C ASP A 170 -9.39 -12.19 10.40
N ASP A 171 -9.56 -10.97 10.88
CA ASP A 171 -10.82 -10.49 11.44
C ASP A 171 -11.95 -10.44 10.40
N GLU A 172 -11.62 -10.08 9.16
CA GLU A 172 -12.57 -10.08 8.06
C GLU A 172 -12.95 -11.49 7.65
N ALA A 173 -11.95 -12.36 7.47
CA ALA A 173 -12.17 -13.77 7.17
C ALA A 173 -13.00 -14.45 8.26
N ALA A 174 -12.67 -14.23 9.54
CA ALA A 174 -13.41 -14.76 10.68
C ALA A 174 -14.89 -14.35 10.63
N ARG A 175 -15.19 -13.05 10.44
CA ARG A 175 -16.57 -12.57 10.28
C ARG A 175 -17.27 -13.24 9.10
N ALA A 176 -16.61 -13.36 7.96
CA ALA A 176 -17.17 -13.97 6.76
C ALA A 176 -17.45 -15.47 6.91
N PHE A 177 -16.74 -16.18 7.79
CA PHE A 177 -16.98 -17.58 8.14
C PHE A 177 -17.89 -17.77 9.37
N GLY A 178 -18.41 -16.69 9.95
CA GLY A 178 -19.27 -16.71 11.12
C GLY A 178 -18.55 -17.10 12.41
N LEU A 179 -17.26 -16.77 12.52
CA LEU A 179 -16.43 -16.97 13.70
C LEU A 179 -16.39 -15.68 14.55
N PRO A 180 -16.06 -15.77 15.85
CA PRO A 180 -15.90 -14.60 16.71
C PRO A 180 -14.81 -13.63 16.21
N PRO A 181 -14.95 -12.32 16.45
CA PRO A 181 -13.87 -11.35 16.23
C PRO A 181 -12.61 -11.77 17.00
N GLY A 182 -11.42 -11.52 16.43
CA GLY A 182 -10.15 -11.92 17.02
C GLY A 182 -9.83 -13.41 16.89
N THR A 183 -10.56 -14.17 16.06
CA THR A 183 -10.18 -15.55 15.73
C THR A 183 -8.96 -15.52 14.81
N GLU A 184 -7.78 -15.77 15.37
CA GLU A 184 -6.53 -15.87 14.62
C GLU A 184 -6.52 -17.08 13.68
N ALA A 185 -5.98 -16.90 12.48
CA ALA A 185 -5.81 -17.99 11.54
C ALA A 185 -4.65 -18.91 11.92
N ARG A 186 -4.86 -20.22 11.79
CA ARG A 186 -3.82 -21.24 11.98
C ARG A 186 -3.35 -21.74 10.63
N TYR A 187 -2.05 -21.96 10.51
CA TYR A 187 -1.47 -22.53 9.30
C TYR A 187 -1.97 -23.96 9.08
N TYR A 188 -2.48 -24.24 7.88
CA TYR A 188 -2.92 -25.59 7.49
C TYR A 188 -1.70 -26.45 7.14
N SER A 189 -1.47 -27.54 7.87
CA SER A 189 -0.27 -28.39 7.69
C SER A 189 -0.42 -29.56 6.72
N GLY A 190 -1.60 -29.76 6.13
CA GLY A 190 -1.94 -30.98 5.38
C GLY A 190 -2.62 -32.02 6.26
#